data_AF-A0A935MJ33-F1
#
_entry.id   AF-A0A935MJ33-F1
#
_cell.length_a   1.000
_cell.length_b   1.000
_cell.length_c   1.000
_cell.angle_alpha   90.00
_cell.angle_beta   90.00
_cell.angle_gamma   90.00
#
_symmetry.space_group_name_H-M   'P 1'
#
loop_
_entity.id
_entity.type
_entity.pdbx_description
1 polymer ?
#
loop_
_entity_poly.entity_id
_entity_poly.type
_entity_poly.pdbx_seq_one_letter_code
_entity_poly.pdbx_strand_id
1 'polypeptide(L)'
;MWQDQTGGPRDPQPGNTPGGKRDVLRSADFNATSTMDGFFVDSGSFSVSGGSLTVTAVDLGGDAAAVYDVDGYLPVYYELAASIMVKKPTGGWKANAFMIFDYFGNTDFKFAGIDVSTNKLVIGHRTAAGWIYDVRATPRNFKSDTYYDLLLAVNGTAVTLSVNGSMALSFTFAPRLIAGEFVGLNKGMTGMGSNNSRGVFDNVQVRVLAPQVTFNQGTTTTTTTTTTTTAPARSQLTAATAGPVTHAALRQPTARTLDLAVAAALAYWQNLGYDTSALTDVTISFADLPGTVLGSAGGSDIVLDVSAAGWGWSTTTRYAGPHRTDLVTVLIHEFGHLLGLEHTADGVMAPVLAPALATGLTTGPTTGPSAPHATRRSALTRR
;
A
#
# COMPACT_ATOMS: atom_id res chain seq x y z
N MET A 1 -63.22 2.28 4.84
CA MET A 1 -62.05 1.97 5.69
C MET A 1 -61.56 0.58 5.33
N TRP A 2 -60.37 0.48 4.73
CA TRP A 2 -59.48 -0.69 4.78
C TRP A 2 -58.11 -0.20 4.31
N GLN A 3 -57.12 -0.33 5.20
CA GLN A 3 -55.72 0.00 5.03
C GLN A 3 -54.95 -1.18 4.42
N ASP A 4 -53.71 -0.88 4.03
CA ASP A 4 -52.54 -1.75 3.97
C ASP A 4 -52.07 -2.37 2.64
N GLN A 5 -50.92 -1.81 2.21
CA GLN A 5 -49.75 -2.42 1.58
C GLN A 5 -49.93 -3.08 0.19
N THR A 6 -49.11 -2.76 -0.81
CA THR A 6 -47.69 -3.12 -0.85
C THR A 6 -47.02 -2.41 -2.04
N GLY A 7 -45.73 -2.10 -1.89
CA GLY A 7 -44.92 -1.47 -2.93
C GLY A 7 -44.85 -2.28 -4.22
N GLY A 8 -45.04 -1.59 -5.34
CA GLY A 8 -44.58 -2.03 -6.66
C GLY A 8 -43.09 -1.72 -6.85
N PRO A 9 -42.39 -2.43 -7.75
CA PRO A 9 -40.93 -2.49 -7.78
C PRO A 9 -40.31 -1.11 -7.97
N ARG A 10 -39.35 -0.77 -7.10
CA ARG A 10 -38.33 0.21 -7.45
C ARG A 10 -37.43 -0.48 -8.46
N ASP A 11 -37.74 -0.27 -9.74
CA ASP A 11 -36.89 -0.68 -10.85
C ASP A 11 -35.42 -0.31 -10.53
N PRO A 12 -34.48 -1.26 -10.65
CA PRO A 12 -33.08 -0.92 -10.79
C PRO A 12 -32.97 -0.14 -12.09
N GLN A 13 -32.78 1.18 -12.02
CA GLN A 13 -32.52 1.99 -13.20
C GLN A 13 -31.26 1.45 -13.90
N PRO A 14 -31.40 0.90 -15.13
CA PRO A 14 -30.26 0.50 -15.93
C PRO A 14 -29.76 1.73 -16.69
N GLY A 15 -28.47 2.02 -16.58
CA GLY A 15 -27.78 2.93 -17.49
C GLY A 15 -27.17 4.17 -16.86
N ASN A 16 -26.03 3.97 -16.16
CA ASN A 16 -24.85 4.78 -16.44
C ASN A 16 -23.59 4.04 -15.94
N THR A 17 -22.90 3.33 -16.84
CA THR A 17 -21.49 2.96 -16.64
C THR A 17 -20.68 3.65 -17.73
N PRO A 18 -19.63 4.38 -17.32
CA PRO A 18 -18.30 3.86 -17.63
C PRO A 18 -17.43 3.87 -16.36
N GLY A 19 -17.52 2.78 -15.61
CA GLY A 19 -16.67 2.50 -14.46
C GLY A 19 -16.56 0.98 -14.34
N GLY A 20 -15.42 0.43 -14.76
CA GLY A 20 -15.17 -1.01 -14.67
C GLY A 20 -15.36 -1.51 -13.23
N LYS A 21 -15.74 -2.79 -13.08
CA LYS A 21 -15.89 -3.44 -11.77
C LYS A 21 -14.65 -3.12 -10.91
N ARG A 22 -14.86 -2.58 -9.71
CA ARG A 22 -13.80 -2.37 -8.72
C ARG A 22 -13.68 -3.62 -7.87
N ASP A 23 -12.47 -4.08 -7.63
CA ASP A 23 -12.21 -5.07 -6.57
C ASP A 23 -11.83 -4.33 -5.29
N VAL A 24 -12.33 -4.80 -4.15
CA VAL A 24 -12.03 -4.22 -2.82
C VAL A 24 -10.90 -5.05 -2.21
N LEU A 25 -9.70 -4.48 -2.14
CA LEU A 25 -8.54 -5.13 -1.52
C LEU A 25 -8.78 -5.36 -0.03
N ARG A 26 -9.26 -4.31 0.64
CA ARG A 26 -9.59 -4.35 2.06
C ARG A 26 -10.65 -3.31 2.40
N SER A 27 -11.52 -3.66 3.34
CA SER A 27 -12.53 -2.76 3.89
C SER A 27 -12.60 -2.85 5.41
N ALA A 28 -12.87 -1.71 6.05
CA ALA A 28 -13.19 -1.61 7.46
C ALA A 28 -14.40 -0.67 7.61
N ASP A 29 -15.54 -1.24 8.00
CA ASP A 29 -16.81 -0.54 8.22
C ASP A 29 -17.10 -0.28 9.71
N PHE A 30 -16.30 -0.87 10.61
CA PHE A 30 -16.34 -0.69 12.06
C PHE A 30 -17.68 -1.01 12.76
N ASN A 31 -18.72 -1.45 12.06
CA ASN A 31 -20.09 -1.61 12.57
C ASN A 31 -20.25 -2.82 13.50
N ALA A 32 -19.50 -3.89 13.25
CA ALA A 32 -19.59 -5.15 13.98
C ALA A 32 -18.37 -5.42 14.88
N THR A 33 -17.55 -4.40 15.14
CA THR A 33 -16.27 -4.59 15.83
C THR A 33 -15.91 -3.43 16.76
N SER A 34 -15.09 -3.72 17.77
CA SER A 34 -14.37 -2.72 18.57
C SER A 34 -12.87 -2.68 18.26
N THR A 35 -12.41 -3.54 17.35
CA THR A 35 -11.02 -3.58 16.88
C THR A 35 -10.84 -2.69 15.68
N MET A 36 -9.63 -2.14 15.53
CA MET A 36 -9.29 -1.25 14.42
C MET A 36 -9.03 -2.00 13.10
N ASP A 37 -9.26 -3.31 13.01
CA ASP A 37 -9.13 -4.18 11.84
C ASP A 37 -8.17 -3.72 10.72
N GLY A 38 -6.91 -4.13 10.81
CA GLY A 38 -5.88 -3.84 9.81
C GLY A 38 -5.20 -2.48 9.94
N PHE A 39 -5.59 -1.66 10.91
CA PHE A 39 -4.88 -0.44 11.24
C PHE A 39 -3.76 -0.67 12.26
N PHE A 40 -2.60 -0.07 12.01
CA PHE A 40 -1.44 -0.05 12.89
C PHE A 40 -1.04 1.39 13.16
N VAL A 41 -1.08 1.78 14.43
CA VAL A 41 -0.86 3.17 14.86
C VAL A 41 0.63 3.49 14.85
N ASP A 42 0.99 4.58 14.19
CA ASP A 42 2.33 5.18 14.24
C ASP A 42 2.41 6.29 15.29
N SER A 43 1.42 7.21 15.27
CA SER A 43 1.30 8.30 16.24
C SER A 43 -0.16 8.56 16.58
N GLY A 44 -0.44 9.22 17.71
CA GLY A 44 -1.80 9.56 18.10
C GLY A 44 -2.53 8.43 18.84
N SER A 45 -3.81 8.66 19.07
CA SER A 45 -4.76 7.72 19.67
C SER A 45 -5.81 7.32 18.65
N PHE A 46 -5.98 6.02 18.46
CA PHE A 46 -6.96 5.42 17.57
C PHE A 46 -7.88 4.50 18.36
N SER A 47 -9.18 4.60 18.13
CA SER A 47 -10.17 3.77 18.81
C SER A 47 -11.42 3.61 17.96
N VAL A 48 -11.96 2.40 17.94
CA VAL A 48 -13.27 2.13 17.32
C VAL A 48 -14.37 2.26 18.38
N SER A 49 -15.35 3.12 18.10
CA SER A 49 -16.52 3.28 18.96
C SER A 49 -17.70 3.78 18.13
N GLY A 50 -18.89 3.23 18.41
CA GLY A 50 -20.13 3.64 17.75
C GLY A 50 -20.11 3.46 16.24
N GLY A 51 -19.48 2.40 15.73
CA GLY A 51 -19.40 2.11 14.30
C GLY A 51 -18.42 3.00 13.52
N SER A 52 -17.44 3.62 14.18
CA SER A 52 -16.48 4.49 13.51
C SER A 52 -15.10 4.47 14.15
N LEU A 53 -14.07 4.72 13.36
CA LEU A 53 -12.69 4.89 13.80
C LEU A 53 -12.44 6.35 14.16
N THR A 54 -12.18 6.62 15.43
CA THR A 54 -11.73 7.94 15.90
C THR A 54 -10.21 8.02 15.83
N VAL A 55 -9.70 9.12 15.26
CA VAL A 55 -8.28 9.39 14.98
C VAL A 55 -7.90 10.74 15.56
N THR A 56 -7.19 10.75 16.69
CA THR A 56 -6.95 11.95 17.49
C THR A 56 -5.48 12.05 17.88
N ALA A 57 -4.87 13.23 17.77
CA ALA A 57 -3.53 13.41 18.34
C ALA A 57 -3.60 13.25 19.87
N VAL A 58 -2.57 12.67 20.50
CA VAL A 58 -2.57 12.46 21.96
C VAL A 58 -2.58 13.79 22.71
N ASP A 59 -1.79 14.74 22.24
CA ASP A 59 -1.63 16.06 22.84
C ASP A 59 -1.87 17.18 21.83
N LEU A 60 -2.21 18.37 22.33
CA LEU A 60 -2.31 19.58 21.52
C LEU A 60 -0.97 19.84 20.82
N GLY A 61 -1.03 20.02 19.50
CA GLY A 61 0.13 20.22 18.63
C GLY A 61 0.73 18.93 18.06
N GLY A 62 0.36 17.76 18.57
CA GLY A 62 0.75 16.47 17.99
C GLY A 62 -0.01 16.12 16.72
N ASP A 63 0.37 15.03 16.05
CA ASP A 63 -0.39 14.41 14.97
C ASP A 63 -0.91 13.02 15.37
N ALA A 64 -1.79 12.49 14.52
CA ALA A 64 -2.23 11.11 14.56
C ALA A 64 -2.08 10.53 13.16
N ALA A 65 -1.42 9.38 13.07
CA ALA A 65 -1.23 8.65 11.83
C ALA A 65 -1.27 7.15 12.13
N ALA A 66 -2.00 6.41 11.32
CA ALA A 66 -1.97 4.95 11.31
C ALA A 66 -1.92 4.49 9.87
N VAL A 67 -1.15 3.43 9.65
CA VAL A 67 -1.16 2.70 8.38
C VAL A 67 -2.33 1.72 8.40
N TYR A 68 -2.92 1.52 7.23
CA TYR A 68 -3.95 0.54 6.96
C TYR A 68 -3.36 -0.53 6.05
N ASP A 69 -3.05 -1.69 6.63
CA ASP A 69 -2.41 -2.79 5.91
C ASP A 69 -3.44 -3.51 5.04
N VAL A 70 -3.22 -3.46 3.72
CA VAL A 70 -4.12 -4.05 2.72
C VAL A 70 -3.80 -5.51 2.42
N ASP A 71 -2.80 -6.11 3.09
CA ASP A 71 -2.36 -7.50 2.91
C ASP A 71 -2.09 -7.86 1.43
N GLY A 72 -1.69 -6.88 0.60
CA GLY A 72 -1.56 -7.06 -0.84
C GLY A 72 -0.80 -5.92 -1.55
N TYR A 73 -0.60 -6.08 -2.85
CA TYR A 73 0.02 -5.06 -3.69
C TYR A 73 -0.97 -3.96 -4.07
N LEU A 74 -0.51 -2.70 -4.01
CA LEU A 74 -1.21 -1.56 -4.61
C LEU A 74 -0.76 -1.41 -6.07
N PRO A 75 -1.65 -1.63 -7.06
CA PRO A 75 -1.36 -1.35 -8.45
C PRO A 75 -1.00 0.13 -8.67
N VAL A 76 -0.42 0.45 -9.84
CA VAL A 76 -0.14 1.84 -10.23
C VAL A 76 -1.39 2.70 -10.12
N TYR A 77 -2.55 2.12 -10.41
CA TYR A 77 -3.85 2.70 -10.14
C TYR A 77 -4.51 2.03 -8.92
N TYR A 78 -4.85 2.81 -7.91
CA TYR A 78 -5.70 2.36 -6.80
C TYR A 78 -6.53 3.53 -6.24
N GLU A 79 -7.56 3.21 -5.47
CA GLU A 79 -8.46 4.18 -4.86
C GLU A 79 -8.52 3.97 -3.35
N LEU A 80 -8.52 5.06 -2.59
CA LEU A 80 -8.93 5.10 -1.19
C LEU A 80 -10.30 5.75 -1.10
N ALA A 81 -11.25 5.07 -0.46
CA ALA A 81 -12.57 5.60 -0.16
C ALA A 81 -12.81 5.58 1.34
N ALA A 82 -13.42 6.64 1.87
CA ALA A 82 -13.84 6.70 3.27
C ALA A 82 -14.93 7.77 3.46
N SER A 83 -15.82 7.54 4.43
CA SER A 83 -16.66 8.59 4.98
C SER A 83 -15.92 9.26 6.14
N ILE A 84 -15.76 10.59 6.08
CA ILE A 84 -14.89 11.34 6.98
C ILE A 84 -15.69 12.45 7.65
N MET A 85 -15.59 12.53 8.98
CA MET A 85 -16.06 13.65 9.80
C MET A 85 -14.86 14.26 10.54
N VAL A 86 -14.89 15.57 10.71
CA VAL A 86 -13.91 16.29 11.53
C VAL A 86 -14.62 16.95 12.72
N LYS A 87 -14.10 16.76 13.94
CA LYS A 87 -14.64 17.44 15.12
C LYS A 87 -14.32 18.93 15.12
N LYS A 88 -15.16 19.70 15.80
CA LYS A 88 -15.02 21.16 15.91
C LYS A 88 -13.63 21.59 16.44
N PRO A 89 -13.03 22.68 15.92
CA PRO A 89 -11.74 23.20 16.39
C PRO A 89 -11.91 24.00 17.70
N THR A 90 -12.15 23.31 18.81
CA THR A 90 -12.28 23.91 20.15
C THR A 90 -11.00 23.73 20.95
N GLY A 91 -10.67 24.65 21.85
CA GLY A 91 -9.58 24.45 22.82
C GLY A 91 -8.18 24.28 22.23
N GLY A 92 -7.87 24.95 21.12
CA GLY A 92 -6.55 24.88 20.46
C GLY A 92 -6.40 23.75 19.42
N TRP A 93 -7.37 22.86 19.33
CA TRP A 93 -7.45 21.85 18.28
C TRP A 93 -7.72 22.50 16.92
N LYS A 94 -7.05 22.03 15.88
CA LYS A 94 -7.42 22.24 14.47
C LYS A 94 -8.60 21.34 14.10
N ALA A 95 -9.12 21.53 12.90
CA ALA A 95 -10.14 20.68 12.32
C ALA A 95 -9.74 20.26 10.90
N ASN A 96 -9.00 19.14 10.83
CA ASN A 96 -8.66 18.43 9.60
C ASN A 96 -8.68 16.90 9.78
N ALA A 97 -8.85 16.18 8.69
CA ALA A 97 -8.72 14.73 8.62
C ALA A 97 -8.30 14.32 7.20
N PHE A 98 -7.40 13.33 7.12
CA PHE A 98 -6.73 12.98 5.88
C PHE A 98 -6.66 11.46 5.66
N MET A 99 -6.86 11.07 4.40
CA MET A 99 -6.38 9.79 3.88
C MET A 99 -4.88 9.90 3.62
N ILE A 100 -4.12 8.93 4.10
CA ILE A 100 -2.66 8.82 3.92
C ILE A 100 -2.37 7.83 2.80
N PHE A 101 -1.38 8.15 1.98
CA PHE A 101 -0.88 7.29 0.91
C PHE A 101 0.62 7.49 0.74
N ASP A 102 1.28 6.56 0.04
CA ASP A 102 2.73 6.57 -0.15
C ASP A 102 3.49 6.70 1.19
N TYR A 103 3.03 6.00 2.24
CA TYR A 103 3.64 6.03 3.57
C TYR A 103 4.88 5.14 3.68
N PHE A 104 6.01 5.76 4.04
CA PHE A 104 7.30 5.10 4.29
C PHE A 104 7.79 5.28 5.74
N GLY A 105 7.25 6.25 6.46
CA GLY A 105 7.56 6.46 7.87
C GLY A 105 6.86 7.70 8.42
N ASN A 106 6.98 7.92 9.74
CA ASN A 106 6.31 9.00 10.48
C ASN A 106 6.56 10.42 9.96
N THR A 107 7.59 10.59 9.14
CA THR A 107 7.97 11.86 8.52
C THR A 107 8.11 11.78 6.99
N ASP A 108 7.67 10.69 6.37
CA ASP A 108 7.68 10.50 4.91
C ASP A 108 6.39 9.78 4.47
N PHE A 109 5.38 10.59 4.13
CA PHE A 109 4.14 10.13 3.52
C PHE A 109 3.43 11.27 2.80
N LYS A 110 2.41 10.94 2.00
CA LYS A 110 1.52 11.91 1.36
C LYS A 110 0.13 11.81 1.97
N PHE A 111 -0.64 12.89 1.85
CA PHE A 111 -1.98 12.94 2.42
C PHE A 111 -2.93 13.79 1.59
N ALA A 112 -4.22 13.47 1.69
CA ALA A 112 -5.29 14.19 1.04
C ALA A 112 -6.56 14.16 1.90
N GLY A 113 -7.28 15.27 1.99
CA GLY A 113 -8.55 15.29 2.74
C GLY A 113 -9.14 16.67 2.91
N ILE A 114 -9.90 16.83 4.01
CA ILE A 114 -10.62 18.07 4.33
C ILE A 114 -9.90 18.79 5.49
N ASP A 115 -9.74 20.09 5.33
CA ASP A 115 -9.41 21.02 6.40
C ASP A 115 -10.59 22.00 6.58
N VAL A 116 -11.38 21.77 7.63
CA VAL A 116 -12.57 22.59 7.97
C VAL A 116 -12.15 23.96 8.50
N SER A 117 -10.99 24.07 9.16
CA SER A 117 -10.48 25.35 9.66
C SER A 117 -10.20 26.35 8.53
N THR A 118 -9.69 25.85 7.40
CA THR A 118 -9.46 26.65 6.19
C THR A 118 -10.58 26.55 5.16
N ASN A 119 -11.58 25.69 5.42
CA ASN A 119 -12.73 25.40 4.58
C ASN A 119 -12.36 24.81 3.20
N LYS A 120 -11.32 23.96 3.11
CA LYS A 120 -10.73 23.53 1.84
C LYS A 120 -10.51 22.01 1.76
N LEU A 121 -10.57 21.49 0.53
CA LEU A 121 -9.88 20.25 0.17
C LEU A 121 -8.39 20.55 0.05
N VAL A 122 -7.55 19.62 0.51
CA VAL A 122 -6.09 19.76 0.48
C VAL A 122 -5.44 18.45 0.05
N ILE A 123 -4.32 18.57 -0.67
CA ILE A 123 -3.39 17.48 -0.95
C ILE A 123 -2.00 17.98 -0.54
N GLY A 124 -1.24 17.12 0.11
CA GLY A 124 0.01 17.51 0.75
C GLY A 124 0.97 16.35 0.99
N HIS A 125 2.09 16.67 1.63
CA HIS A 125 3.08 15.70 2.05
C HIS A 125 3.64 16.00 3.45
N ARG A 126 4.03 14.93 4.15
CA ARG A 126 4.72 14.98 5.42
C ARG A 126 6.22 14.93 5.16
N THR A 127 6.94 15.84 5.81
CA THR A 127 8.41 15.79 5.96
C THR A 127 8.75 15.94 7.44
N ALA A 128 10.03 15.85 7.81
CA ALA A 128 10.47 16.22 9.17
C ALA A 128 10.08 17.65 9.58
N ALA A 129 9.87 18.57 8.63
CA ALA A 129 9.41 19.93 8.91
C ALA A 129 7.92 20.04 9.26
N GLY A 130 7.15 18.96 9.03
CA GLY A 130 5.72 18.88 9.37
C GLY A 130 4.84 18.56 8.17
N TRP A 131 3.55 18.88 8.29
CA TRP A 131 2.52 18.64 7.28
C TRP A 131 2.44 19.83 6.32
N ILE A 132 2.87 19.64 5.07
CA ILE A 132 2.95 20.67 4.04
C ILE A 132 1.78 20.47 3.08
N TYR A 133 1.02 21.53 2.77
CA TYR A 133 -0.05 21.45 1.77
C TYR A 133 0.51 21.93 0.43
N ASP A 134 0.56 21.03 -0.55
CA ASP A 134 1.07 21.28 -1.89
C ASP A 134 0.02 21.99 -2.75
N VAL A 135 -1.24 21.56 -2.65
CA VAL A 135 -2.36 22.18 -3.33
C VAL A 135 -3.59 22.25 -2.43
N ARG A 136 -4.36 23.32 -2.58
CA ARG A 136 -5.59 23.57 -1.81
C ARG A 136 -6.66 24.08 -2.76
N ALA A 137 -7.88 23.60 -2.61
CA ALA A 137 -9.01 24.10 -3.36
C ALA A 137 -9.41 25.53 -2.91
N THR A 138 -10.29 26.17 -3.68
CA THR A 138 -11.08 27.30 -3.19
C THR A 138 -12.01 26.85 -2.04
N PRO A 139 -12.37 27.74 -1.10
CA PRO A 139 -13.25 27.37 0.03
C PRO A 139 -14.61 26.79 -0.40
N ARG A 140 -15.11 25.75 0.29
CA ARG A 140 -16.31 24.96 -0.16
C ARG A 140 -17.39 24.68 0.88
N ASN A 141 -17.48 25.46 1.96
CA ASN A 141 -18.46 25.35 3.05
C ASN A 141 -18.49 24.00 3.80
N PHE A 142 -17.32 23.37 3.99
CA PHE A 142 -17.15 22.26 4.92
C PHE A 142 -17.51 22.67 6.35
N LYS A 143 -18.22 21.78 7.05
CA LYS A 143 -18.66 21.97 8.44
C LYS A 143 -18.06 20.89 9.32
N SER A 144 -17.77 21.24 10.57
CA SER A 144 -17.46 20.22 11.57
C SER A 144 -18.68 19.35 11.85
N ASP A 145 -18.43 18.16 12.38
CA ASP A 145 -19.47 17.24 12.83
C ASP A 145 -20.46 16.84 11.70
N THR A 146 -19.98 16.90 10.46
CA THR A 146 -20.68 16.48 9.24
C THR A 146 -19.83 15.46 8.51
N TYR A 147 -20.44 14.36 8.06
CA TYR A 147 -19.78 13.35 7.23
C TYR A 147 -19.69 13.80 5.78
N TYR A 148 -18.57 13.50 5.16
CA TYR A 148 -18.31 13.69 3.74
C TYR A 148 -17.71 12.41 3.17
N ASP A 149 -18.21 11.97 2.01
CA ASP A 149 -17.65 10.80 1.33
C ASP A 149 -16.51 11.24 0.44
N LEU A 150 -15.30 10.77 0.76
CA LEU A 150 -14.10 11.09 0.01
C LEU A 150 -13.67 9.88 -0.81
N LEU A 151 -13.21 10.17 -2.02
CA LEU A 151 -12.55 9.21 -2.91
C LEU A 151 -11.25 9.83 -3.40
N LEU A 152 -10.12 9.25 -3.02
CA LEU A 152 -8.80 9.56 -3.54
C LEU A 152 -8.42 8.51 -4.57
N ALA A 153 -8.35 8.90 -5.84
CA ALA A 153 -7.78 8.08 -6.90
C ALA A 153 -6.29 8.41 -7.06
N VAL A 154 -5.45 7.39 -7.05
CA VAL A 154 -4.00 7.47 -7.29
C VAL A 154 -3.70 6.76 -8.59
N ASN A 155 -3.00 7.41 -9.52
CA ASN A 155 -2.57 6.86 -10.79
C ASN A 155 -1.11 7.25 -11.06
N GLY A 156 -0.19 6.32 -10.78
CA GLY A 156 1.25 6.59 -10.87
C GLY A 156 1.64 7.68 -9.88
N THR A 157 1.95 8.88 -10.37
CA THR A 157 2.27 10.05 -9.55
C THR A 157 1.16 11.10 -9.49
N ALA A 158 0.11 10.92 -10.28
CA ALA A 158 -1.05 11.80 -10.27
C ALA A 158 -2.07 11.32 -9.24
N VAL A 159 -2.61 12.26 -8.47
CA VAL A 159 -3.66 12.00 -7.49
C VAL A 159 -4.84 12.93 -7.72
N THR A 160 -6.04 12.41 -7.51
CA THR A 160 -7.28 13.19 -7.57
C THR A 160 -8.12 12.86 -6.35
N LEU A 161 -8.28 13.84 -5.48
CA LEU A 161 -9.19 13.78 -4.34
C LEU A 161 -10.55 14.32 -4.77
N SER A 162 -11.60 13.54 -4.57
CA SER A 162 -12.98 13.99 -4.74
C SER A 162 -13.78 13.89 -3.46
N VAL A 163 -14.77 14.77 -3.31
CA VAL A 163 -15.77 14.70 -2.23
C VAL A 163 -17.18 14.66 -2.81
N ASN A 164 -18.01 13.78 -2.26
CA ASN A 164 -19.40 13.54 -2.65
C ASN A 164 -19.56 13.32 -4.18
N GLY A 165 -18.58 12.64 -4.80
CA GLY A 165 -18.61 12.19 -6.20
C GLY A 165 -18.51 13.27 -7.30
N SER A 166 -18.34 14.56 -6.96
CA SER A 166 -18.41 15.64 -7.96
C SER A 166 -17.39 16.76 -7.77
N MET A 167 -16.88 16.95 -6.56
CA MET A 167 -15.91 18.02 -6.27
C MET A 167 -14.48 17.47 -6.24
N ALA A 168 -13.68 17.71 -7.29
CA ALA A 168 -12.31 17.19 -7.37
C ALA A 168 -11.22 18.27 -7.13
N LEU A 169 -10.09 17.81 -6.58
CA LEU A 169 -8.80 18.51 -6.50
C LEU A 169 -7.72 17.52 -6.94
N SER A 170 -6.84 17.93 -7.85
CA SER A 170 -5.77 17.06 -8.38
C SER A 170 -4.39 17.65 -8.15
N PHE A 171 -3.41 16.76 -8.00
CA PHE A 171 -1.99 17.11 -7.89
C PHE A 171 -1.15 16.02 -8.53
N THR A 172 0.00 16.38 -9.12
CA THR A 172 0.98 15.41 -9.62
C THR A 172 2.26 15.58 -8.84
N PHE A 173 2.67 14.53 -8.12
CA PHE A 173 3.94 14.51 -7.40
C PHE A 173 5.10 14.20 -8.36
N ALA A 174 6.31 14.58 -7.96
CA ALA A 174 7.50 14.02 -8.59
C ALA A 174 7.56 12.50 -8.31
N PRO A 175 7.99 11.67 -9.30
CA PRO A 175 8.21 10.26 -9.05
C PRO A 175 9.31 10.08 -8.00
N ARG A 176 9.19 9.01 -7.21
CA ARG A 176 10.19 8.69 -6.21
C ARG A 176 11.28 7.85 -6.86
N LEU A 177 12.54 8.12 -6.52
CA LEU A 177 13.65 7.24 -6.89
C LEU A 177 13.85 6.23 -5.76
N ILE A 178 13.70 4.94 -6.04
CA ILE A 178 14.07 3.90 -5.09
C ILE A 178 14.90 2.84 -5.82
N ALA A 179 16.06 2.49 -5.24
CA ALA A 179 17.00 1.55 -5.84
C ALA A 179 17.42 1.88 -7.29
N GLY A 180 17.47 3.17 -7.65
CA GLY A 180 17.83 3.62 -9.00
C GLY A 180 16.68 3.67 -10.00
N GLU A 181 15.47 3.27 -9.61
CA GLU A 181 14.30 3.27 -10.48
C GLU A 181 13.28 4.33 -10.04
N PHE A 182 12.68 5.01 -11.03
CA PHE A 182 11.56 5.91 -10.78
C PHE A 182 10.28 5.10 -10.58
N VAL A 183 9.65 5.26 -9.43
CA VAL A 183 8.42 4.59 -9.04
C VAL A 183 7.29 5.58 -8.78
N GLY A 184 6.06 5.10 -8.95
CA GLY A 184 4.84 5.83 -8.57
C GLY A 184 4.58 5.82 -7.07
N LEU A 185 3.41 6.32 -6.68
CA LEU A 185 2.97 6.52 -5.30
C LEU A 185 2.36 5.26 -4.67
N ASN A 186 2.56 4.11 -5.30
CA ASN A 186 1.97 2.84 -4.91
C ASN A 186 2.94 1.95 -4.12
N LYS A 187 4.16 2.41 -3.83
CA LYS A 187 5.16 1.64 -3.05
C LYS A 187 5.03 1.85 -1.53
N GLY A 188 4.55 3.01 -1.09
CA GLY A 188 4.27 3.23 0.33
C GLY A 188 2.91 2.68 0.77
N MET A 189 2.70 2.58 2.08
CA MET A 189 1.45 2.13 2.67
C MET A 189 0.36 3.20 2.56
N THR A 190 -0.89 2.77 2.72
CA THR A 190 -2.05 3.64 2.85
C THR A 190 -2.41 3.79 4.32
N GLY A 191 -3.25 4.75 4.68
CA GLY A 191 -3.61 4.98 6.08
C GLY A 191 -4.61 6.10 6.29
N MET A 192 -4.79 6.46 7.56
CA MET A 192 -5.63 7.59 7.97
C MET A 192 -4.89 8.41 9.02
N GLY A 193 -5.14 9.72 9.02
CA GLY A 193 -4.50 10.60 9.97
C GLY A 193 -5.15 11.97 10.12
N SER A 194 -4.62 12.73 11.06
CA SER A 194 -5.01 14.10 11.35
C SER A 194 -3.83 14.86 11.98
N ASN A 195 -3.79 16.19 11.82
CA ASN A 195 -2.72 17.04 12.34
C ASN A 195 -3.28 18.03 13.36
N ASN A 196 -2.88 17.89 14.63
CA ASN A 196 -3.42 18.60 15.78
C ASN A 196 -4.95 18.65 15.72
N SER A 197 -5.58 17.52 15.45
CA SER A 197 -7.00 17.44 15.12
C SER A 197 -7.61 16.13 15.61
N ARG A 198 -8.93 16.05 15.46
CA ARG A 198 -9.79 14.93 15.85
C ARG A 198 -10.65 14.57 14.64
N GLY A 199 -10.20 13.55 13.90
CA GLY A 199 -10.90 12.97 12.76
C GLY A 199 -11.73 11.76 13.18
N VAL A 200 -12.78 11.49 12.43
CA VAL A 200 -13.60 10.28 12.54
C VAL A 200 -13.77 9.71 11.14
N PHE A 201 -13.51 8.42 10.98
CA PHE A 201 -13.52 7.72 9.72
C PHE A 201 -14.45 6.53 9.81
N ASP A 202 -15.17 6.29 8.73
CA ASP A 202 -16.05 5.14 8.56
C ASP A 202 -16.01 4.65 7.11
N ASN A 203 -16.41 3.39 6.88
CA ASN A 203 -16.46 2.75 5.56
C ASN A 203 -15.16 2.90 4.78
N VAL A 204 -14.03 2.68 5.45
CA VAL A 204 -12.70 2.78 4.85
C VAL A 204 -12.50 1.62 3.89
N GLN A 205 -12.11 1.91 2.66
CA GLN A 205 -11.87 0.91 1.63
C GLN A 205 -10.64 1.27 0.80
N VAL A 206 -9.84 0.25 0.49
CA VAL A 206 -8.85 0.32 -0.59
C VAL A 206 -9.36 -0.51 -1.75
N ARG A 207 -9.46 0.11 -2.92
CA ARG A 207 -10.03 -0.49 -4.12
C ARG A 207 -9.02 -0.44 -5.27
N VAL A 208 -9.14 -1.41 -6.16
CA VAL A 208 -8.35 -1.50 -7.39
C VAL A 208 -9.28 -1.75 -8.57
N LEU A 209 -8.80 -1.55 -9.79
CA LEU A 209 -9.50 -2.08 -10.95
C LEU A 209 -9.53 -3.60 -10.84
N ALA A 210 -10.68 -4.22 -11.14
CA ALA A 210 -10.76 -5.68 -11.19
C ALA A 210 -9.70 -6.21 -12.18
N PRO A 211 -8.89 -7.21 -11.77
CA PRO A 211 -7.96 -7.88 -12.67
C PRO A 211 -8.69 -8.33 -13.93
N GLN A 212 -8.14 -8.01 -15.10
CA GLN A 212 -8.75 -8.40 -16.38
C GLN A 212 -8.44 -9.86 -16.76
N VAL A 213 -7.70 -10.59 -15.91
CA VAL A 213 -7.17 -11.92 -16.18
C VAL A 213 -7.18 -12.75 -14.90
N THR A 214 -7.76 -13.95 -14.95
CA THR A 214 -7.62 -15.01 -13.95
C THR A 214 -6.57 -16.01 -14.44
N PHE A 215 -5.49 -16.19 -13.69
CA PHE A 215 -4.42 -17.13 -14.05
C PHE A 215 -4.64 -18.51 -13.43
N ASN A 216 -4.28 -19.55 -14.17
CA ASN A 216 -4.31 -20.92 -13.64
C ASN A 216 -3.07 -21.15 -12.78
N GLN A 217 -3.26 -21.23 -11.46
CA GLN A 217 -2.21 -21.72 -10.58
C GLN A 217 -2.08 -23.24 -10.70
N GLY A 218 -0.92 -23.69 -11.17
CA GLY A 218 -0.53 -25.09 -11.13
C GLY A 218 0.42 -25.35 -9.95
N THR A 219 0.11 -26.34 -9.11
CA THR A 219 1.11 -26.91 -8.20
C THR A 219 1.86 -28.01 -8.94
N THR A 220 3.09 -27.73 -9.38
CA THR A 220 3.97 -28.78 -9.91
C THR A 220 4.74 -29.40 -8.76
N THR A 221 4.29 -30.56 -8.28
CA THR A 221 5.13 -31.40 -7.42
C THR A 221 6.26 -31.94 -8.28
N THR A 222 7.49 -31.46 -8.08
CA THR A 222 8.67 -32.00 -8.74
C THR A 222 8.91 -33.43 -8.26
N THR A 223 8.45 -34.42 -9.04
CA THR A 223 9.06 -35.74 -9.05
C THR A 223 10.28 -35.64 -9.95
N THR A 224 11.48 -35.87 -9.40
CA THR A 224 12.71 -36.00 -10.17
C THR A 224 12.60 -37.23 -11.08
N THR A 225 12.04 -37.05 -12.28
CA THR A 225 12.13 -38.03 -13.36
C THR A 225 13.07 -37.46 -14.40
N THR A 226 14.26 -38.04 -14.49
CA THR A 226 15.22 -37.80 -15.57
C THR A 226 14.61 -38.30 -16.88
N THR A 227 13.87 -37.45 -17.57
CA THR A 227 13.43 -37.71 -18.94
C THR A 227 14.15 -36.75 -19.86
N THR A 228 14.97 -37.32 -20.73
CA THR A 228 15.75 -36.65 -21.78
C THR A 228 14.81 -36.19 -22.90
N THR A 229 13.99 -35.18 -22.65
CA THR A 229 13.36 -34.37 -23.69
C THR A 229 13.93 -32.96 -23.57
N THR A 230 14.33 -32.38 -24.69
CA THR A 230 14.91 -31.04 -24.76
C THR A 230 13.90 -30.04 -24.20
N ALA A 231 14.04 -29.70 -22.91
CA ALA A 231 13.27 -28.65 -22.28
C ALA A 231 13.51 -27.34 -23.06
N PRO A 232 12.49 -26.50 -23.27
CA PRO A 232 12.71 -25.20 -23.89
C PRO A 232 13.77 -24.43 -23.10
N ALA A 233 14.59 -23.64 -23.79
CA ALA A 233 15.50 -22.72 -23.14
C ALA A 233 14.67 -21.81 -22.22
N ARG A 234 15.07 -21.73 -20.94
CA ARG A 234 14.42 -20.86 -19.97
C ARG A 234 15.41 -19.81 -19.51
N SER A 235 14.95 -18.57 -19.43
CA SER A 235 15.69 -17.50 -18.77
C SER A 235 15.46 -17.59 -17.26
N GLN A 236 16.39 -17.07 -16.48
CA GLN A 236 16.37 -17.16 -15.03
C GLN A 236 16.79 -15.84 -14.40
N LEU A 237 15.95 -15.35 -13.47
CA LEU A 237 16.32 -14.31 -12.53
C LEU A 237 16.93 -14.94 -11.28
N THR A 238 18.04 -14.37 -10.80
CA THR A 238 18.67 -14.79 -9.54
C THR A 238 18.67 -13.67 -8.51
N ALA A 239 18.60 -14.03 -7.23
CA ALA A 239 18.95 -13.12 -6.14
C ALA A 239 20.48 -12.97 -6.08
N ALA A 240 20.95 -11.78 -5.68
CA ALA A 240 22.38 -11.54 -5.48
C ALA A 240 23.04 -12.49 -4.47
N THR A 241 22.29 -12.96 -3.47
CA THR A 241 22.73 -13.88 -2.42
C THR A 241 21.56 -14.75 -1.99
N ALA A 242 21.83 -15.93 -1.41
CA ALA A 242 20.81 -16.71 -0.72
C ALA A 242 20.40 -16.05 0.59
N GLY A 243 19.13 -16.17 0.97
CA GLY A 243 18.60 -15.64 2.21
C GLY A 243 18.90 -16.53 3.42
N PRO A 244 18.69 -16.01 4.64
CA PRO A 244 19.12 -16.66 5.87
C PRO A 244 18.20 -17.82 6.30
N VAL A 245 17.04 -18.01 5.67
CA VAL A 245 16.06 -19.03 6.09
C VAL A 245 15.93 -20.17 5.09
N THR A 246 15.75 -21.37 5.60
CA THR A 246 15.53 -22.59 4.81
C THR A 246 14.10 -22.67 4.29
N HIS A 247 13.91 -23.24 3.09
CA HIS A 247 12.63 -23.32 2.33
C HIS A 247 11.38 -23.65 3.16
N ALA A 248 11.46 -24.55 4.15
CA ALA A 248 10.33 -25.02 4.93
C ALA A 248 9.68 -23.97 5.88
N ALA A 249 10.37 -22.86 6.16
CA ALA A 249 9.90 -21.86 7.14
C ALA A 249 9.08 -20.72 6.51
N LEU A 250 8.98 -20.66 5.18
CA LEU A 250 8.39 -19.53 4.45
C LEU A 250 7.04 -19.91 3.82
N ARG A 251 6.07 -19.02 3.95
CA ARG A 251 4.73 -19.17 3.35
C ARG A 251 4.75 -18.68 1.90
N GLN A 252 4.20 -19.49 1.00
CA GLN A 252 3.93 -19.08 -0.38
C GLN A 252 2.88 -17.96 -0.44
N PRO A 253 2.92 -17.09 -1.46
CA PRO A 253 1.88 -16.12 -1.74
C PRO A 253 0.51 -16.81 -1.87
N THR A 254 -0.56 -16.15 -1.39
CA THR A 254 -1.92 -16.64 -1.63
C THR A 254 -2.31 -16.47 -3.10
N ALA A 255 -3.32 -17.20 -3.58
CA ALA A 255 -3.84 -17.02 -4.94
C ALA A 255 -4.22 -15.57 -5.24
N ARG A 256 -4.91 -14.92 -4.30
CA ARG A 256 -5.27 -13.51 -4.41
C ARG A 256 -4.05 -12.60 -4.52
N THR A 257 -3.02 -12.86 -3.70
CA THR A 257 -1.77 -12.09 -3.77
C THR A 257 -1.12 -12.26 -5.14
N LEU A 258 -1.08 -13.49 -5.67
CA LEU A 258 -0.49 -13.75 -6.97
C LEU A 258 -1.26 -13.04 -8.08
N ASP A 259 -2.60 -13.09 -8.08
CA ASP A 259 -3.43 -12.40 -9.07
C ASP A 259 -3.17 -10.88 -9.09
N LEU A 260 -3.06 -10.27 -7.92
CA LEU A 260 -2.73 -8.84 -7.79
C LEU A 260 -1.32 -8.53 -8.27
N ALA A 261 -0.36 -9.40 -7.95
CA ALA A 261 1.03 -9.24 -8.37
C ALA A 261 1.19 -9.38 -9.88
N VAL A 262 0.47 -10.30 -10.50
CA VAL A 262 0.44 -10.48 -11.95
C VAL A 262 -0.22 -9.28 -12.62
N ALA A 263 -1.38 -8.82 -12.15
CA ALA A 263 -2.05 -7.64 -12.69
C ALA A 263 -1.12 -6.41 -12.64
N ALA A 264 -0.36 -6.25 -11.55
CA ALA A 264 0.62 -5.19 -11.41
C ALA A 264 1.79 -5.31 -12.40
N ALA A 265 2.33 -6.51 -12.59
CA ALA A 265 3.42 -6.76 -13.52
C ALA A 265 3.01 -6.54 -14.98
N LEU A 266 1.81 -6.97 -15.37
CA LEU A 266 1.26 -6.69 -16.70
C LEU A 266 1.03 -5.19 -16.92
N ALA A 267 0.47 -4.49 -15.93
CA ALA A 267 0.28 -3.05 -16.00
C ALA A 267 1.60 -2.28 -16.17
N TYR A 268 2.70 -2.75 -15.58
CA TYR A 268 4.02 -2.17 -15.79
C TYR A 268 4.41 -2.16 -17.27
N TRP A 269 4.32 -3.32 -17.94
CA TRP A 269 4.67 -3.46 -19.36
C TRP A 269 3.70 -2.69 -20.28
N GLN A 270 2.40 -2.73 -19.98
CA GLN A 270 1.39 -1.96 -20.72
C GLN A 270 1.68 -0.45 -20.68
N ASN A 271 2.09 0.08 -19.52
CA ASN A 271 2.43 1.50 -19.37
C ASN A 271 3.68 1.91 -20.16
N LEU A 272 4.58 0.95 -20.44
CA LEU A 272 5.72 1.15 -21.33
C LEU A 272 5.37 0.95 -22.82
N GLY A 273 4.11 0.64 -23.14
CA GLY A 273 3.61 0.49 -24.50
C GLY A 273 3.74 -0.93 -25.08
N TYR A 274 4.07 -1.93 -24.27
CA TYR A 274 4.11 -3.32 -24.72
C TYR A 274 2.72 -3.92 -24.84
N ASP A 275 2.51 -4.73 -25.88
CA ASP A 275 1.30 -5.53 -26.03
C ASP A 275 1.39 -6.78 -25.14
N THR A 276 0.58 -6.82 -24.08
CA THR A 276 0.53 -7.96 -23.15
C THR A 276 -0.60 -8.93 -23.46
N SER A 277 -1.30 -8.79 -24.59
CA SER A 277 -2.42 -9.66 -24.97
C SER A 277 -2.02 -11.13 -25.10
N ALA A 278 -0.75 -11.38 -25.45
CA ALA A 278 -0.18 -12.74 -25.53
C ALA A 278 0.12 -13.36 -24.15
N LEU A 279 0.07 -12.59 -23.06
CA LEU A 279 0.43 -13.05 -21.71
C LEU A 279 -0.76 -13.58 -20.91
N THR A 280 -1.95 -13.71 -21.51
CA THR A 280 -3.17 -14.13 -20.79
C THR A 280 -3.23 -15.63 -20.48
N ASP A 281 -2.51 -16.46 -21.26
CA ASP A 281 -2.50 -17.93 -21.15
C ASP A 281 -1.22 -18.47 -20.49
N VAL A 282 -0.54 -17.65 -19.68
CA VAL A 282 0.70 -18.03 -19.01
C VAL A 282 0.41 -18.93 -17.81
N THR A 283 1.10 -20.07 -17.69
CA THR A 283 1.00 -20.92 -16.49
C THR A 283 2.03 -20.44 -15.46
N ILE A 284 1.57 -20.11 -14.25
CA ILE A 284 2.45 -19.74 -13.14
C ILE A 284 2.39 -20.83 -12.08
N SER A 285 3.57 -21.32 -11.70
CA SER A 285 3.73 -22.40 -10.71
C SER A 285 4.85 -22.08 -9.72
N PHE A 286 4.83 -22.75 -8.57
CA PHE A 286 5.91 -22.67 -7.59
C PHE A 286 6.66 -24.01 -7.52
N ALA A 287 8.00 -23.96 -7.55
CA ALA A 287 8.87 -25.12 -7.37
C ALA A 287 10.12 -24.74 -6.56
N ASP A 288 10.78 -25.73 -5.95
CA ASP A 288 12.08 -25.51 -5.28
C ASP A 288 13.16 -25.33 -6.35
N LEU A 289 13.57 -24.08 -6.59
CA LEU A 289 14.54 -23.72 -7.62
C LEU A 289 15.97 -23.74 -7.05
N PRO A 290 16.97 -24.20 -7.83
CA PRO A 290 18.31 -24.38 -7.30
C PRO A 290 19.00 -23.04 -6.98
N GLY A 291 19.78 -23.04 -5.90
CA GLY A 291 20.70 -21.95 -5.58
C GLY A 291 19.99 -20.65 -5.23
N THR A 292 20.24 -19.59 -6.01
CA THR A 292 19.63 -18.26 -5.81
C THR A 292 18.59 -17.92 -6.86
N VAL A 293 18.15 -18.89 -7.68
CA VAL A 293 17.13 -18.65 -8.70
C VAL A 293 15.82 -18.26 -8.03
N LEU A 294 15.24 -17.12 -8.46
CA LEU A 294 13.98 -16.57 -7.97
C LEU A 294 12.81 -16.94 -8.88
N GLY A 295 13.07 -16.98 -10.18
CA GLY A 295 12.08 -17.24 -11.21
C GLY A 295 12.74 -17.79 -12.47
N SER A 296 11.94 -18.50 -13.26
CA SER A 296 12.34 -18.95 -14.58
C SER A 296 11.17 -18.92 -15.56
N ALA A 297 11.36 -18.17 -16.65
CA ALA A 297 10.42 -18.03 -17.74
C ALA A 297 10.88 -18.78 -19.00
N GLY A 298 9.96 -19.44 -19.68
CA GLY A 298 10.20 -20.01 -21.00
C GLY A 298 8.90 -20.54 -21.62
N GLY A 299 8.76 -20.40 -22.95
CA GLY A 299 7.52 -20.75 -23.64
C GLY A 299 6.35 -19.89 -23.17
N SER A 300 5.37 -20.52 -22.51
CA SER A 300 4.22 -19.86 -21.86
C SER A 300 4.19 -20.11 -20.35
N ASP A 301 5.33 -20.47 -19.75
CA ASP A 301 5.38 -20.97 -18.38
C ASP A 301 6.37 -20.16 -17.52
N ILE A 302 5.91 -19.72 -16.35
CA ILE A 302 6.74 -19.14 -15.29
C ILE A 302 6.77 -20.11 -14.10
N VAL A 303 7.98 -20.43 -13.64
CA VAL A 303 8.20 -21.16 -12.39
C VAL A 303 8.86 -20.21 -11.39
N LEU A 304 8.24 -19.99 -10.25
CA LEU A 304 8.74 -19.16 -9.16
C LEU A 304 9.32 -20.05 -8.06
N ASP A 305 10.37 -19.57 -7.39
CA ASP A 305 10.93 -20.29 -6.25
C ASP A 305 9.94 -20.32 -5.06
N VAL A 306 9.81 -21.46 -4.38
CA VAL A 306 8.91 -21.58 -3.22
C VAL A 306 9.31 -20.66 -2.07
N SER A 307 10.60 -20.34 -1.93
CA SER A 307 11.15 -19.56 -0.81
C SER A 307 11.72 -18.21 -1.19
N ALA A 308 11.68 -17.84 -2.47
CA ALA A 308 12.43 -16.72 -3.01
C ALA A 308 13.93 -16.77 -2.63
N ALA A 309 14.60 -17.89 -2.93
CA ALA A 309 16.01 -18.14 -2.63
C ALA A 309 16.35 -18.01 -1.13
N GLY A 310 15.44 -18.38 -0.25
CA GLY A 310 15.60 -18.32 1.21
C GLY A 310 15.36 -16.93 1.81
N TRP A 311 14.88 -15.95 1.05
CA TRP A 311 14.50 -14.63 1.56
C TRP A 311 13.03 -14.54 1.95
N GLY A 312 12.18 -15.35 1.33
CA GLY A 312 10.74 -15.29 1.46
C GLY A 312 10.13 -14.20 0.60
N TRP A 313 8.91 -14.46 0.12
CA TRP A 313 8.17 -13.51 -0.69
C TRP A 313 7.66 -12.34 0.17
N SER A 314 7.87 -11.12 -0.32
CA SER A 314 7.08 -9.94 0.05
C SER A 314 5.81 -9.95 -0.79
N THR A 315 4.67 -10.05 -0.11
CA THR A 315 3.33 -10.07 -0.70
C THR A 315 2.64 -8.70 -0.64
N THR A 316 3.38 -7.67 -0.23
CA THR A 316 2.92 -6.29 -0.05
C THR A 316 3.86 -5.35 -0.79
N THR A 317 3.39 -4.15 -1.17
CA THR A 317 4.20 -3.10 -1.82
C THR A 317 5.33 -2.56 -0.97
N ARG A 318 5.47 -3.03 0.28
CA ARG A 318 6.68 -2.86 1.07
C ARG A 318 7.83 -3.06 0.09
N TYR A 319 8.59 -1.99 -0.16
CA TYR A 319 10.00 -2.15 -0.45
C TYR A 319 10.43 -3.19 0.55
N ALA A 320 10.68 -4.40 0.05
CA ALA A 320 10.69 -5.59 0.88
C ALA A 320 11.49 -5.19 2.09
N GLY A 321 10.86 -5.18 3.27
CA GLY A 321 11.60 -4.84 4.49
C GLY A 321 12.90 -5.64 4.42
N PRO A 322 14.04 -5.12 4.94
CA PRO A 322 15.30 -5.85 4.87
C PRO A 322 14.97 -7.31 5.12
N HIS A 323 15.41 -8.22 4.27
CA HIS A 323 15.13 -9.66 4.38
C HIS A 323 13.92 -10.28 3.62
N ARG A 324 13.31 -9.69 2.57
CA ARG A 324 12.37 -10.40 1.67
C ARG A 324 12.56 -10.06 0.17
N THR A 325 12.00 -10.87 -0.73
CA THR A 325 12.03 -10.67 -2.20
C THR A 325 10.68 -10.17 -2.71
N ASP A 326 10.65 -9.11 -3.51
CA ASP A 326 9.42 -8.56 -4.08
C ASP A 326 8.88 -9.41 -5.24
N LEU A 327 7.69 -10.00 -5.06
CA LEU A 327 7.05 -10.88 -6.05
C LEU A 327 6.74 -10.16 -7.35
N VAL A 328 6.32 -8.89 -7.29
CA VAL A 328 5.96 -8.11 -8.49
C VAL A 328 7.19 -7.85 -9.34
N THR A 329 8.33 -7.50 -8.73
CA THR A 329 9.57 -7.27 -9.47
C THR A 329 10.04 -8.52 -10.20
N VAL A 330 9.97 -9.69 -9.55
CA VAL A 330 10.28 -10.97 -10.22
C VAL A 330 9.31 -11.21 -11.38
N LEU A 331 8.00 -11.06 -11.17
CA LEU A 331 7.02 -11.24 -12.25
C LEU A 331 7.21 -10.25 -13.42
N ILE A 332 7.58 -9.00 -13.16
CA ILE A 332 7.90 -8.02 -14.21
C ILE A 332 9.03 -8.58 -15.07
N HIS A 333 10.11 -9.07 -14.46
CA HIS A 333 11.24 -9.67 -15.16
C HIS A 333 10.82 -10.89 -16.00
N GLU A 334 10.13 -11.85 -15.39
CA GLU A 334 9.72 -13.09 -16.07
C GLU A 334 8.73 -12.81 -17.24
N PHE A 335 7.82 -11.86 -17.08
CA PHE A 335 6.97 -11.41 -18.19
C PHE A 335 7.74 -10.69 -19.28
N GLY A 336 8.82 -9.98 -18.96
CA GLY A 336 9.70 -9.39 -19.96
C GLY A 336 10.29 -10.44 -20.91
N HIS A 337 10.71 -11.59 -20.39
CA HIS A 337 11.16 -12.71 -21.22
C HIS A 337 10.05 -13.29 -22.10
N LEU A 338 8.83 -13.40 -21.58
CA LEU A 338 7.68 -13.84 -22.38
C LEU A 338 7.29 -12.83 -23.47
N LEU A 339 7.62 -11.54 -23.28
CA LEU A 339 7.53 -10.49 -24.31
C LEU A 339 8.70 -10.49 -25.29
N GLY A 340 9.65 -11.42 -25.16
CA GLY A 340 10.82 -11.54 -26.03
C GLY A 340 11.99 -10.62 -25.67
N LEU A 341 12.01 -10.07 -24.45
CA LEU A 341 13.12 -9.25 -23.98
C LEU A 341 14.23 -10.15 -23.40
N GLU A 342 15.45 -9.86 -23.81
CA GLU A 342 16.67 -10.46 -23.26
C GLU A 342 17.13 -9.71 -22.00
N HIS A 343 18.03 -10.33 -21.24
CA HIS A 343 18.65 -9.66 -20.10
C HIS A 343 19.38 -8.38 -20.51
N THR A 344 19.27 -7.36 -19.67
CA THR A 344 20.03 -6.10 -19.77
C THR A 344 21.08 -6.04 -18.67
N ALA A 345 21.99 -5.06 -18.76
CA ALA A 345 22.99 -4.84 -17.71
C ALA A 345 22.33 -4.38 -16.39
N ASP A 346 21.30 -3.53 -16.49
CA ASP A 346 20.64 -2.86 -15.37
C ASP A 346 19.10 -2.85 -15.54
N GLY A 347 18.39 -2.46 -14.48
CA GLY A 347 16.93 -2.32 -14.45
C GLY A 347 16.19 -3.65 -14.25
N VAL A 348 14.87 -3.64 -14.49
CA VAL A 348 14.01 -4.81 -14.27
C VAL A 348 14.39 -6.06 -15.09
N MET A 349 15.10 -5.90 -16.21
CA MET A 349 15.61 -7.00 -17.04
C MET A 349 17.05 -7.42 -16.68
N ALA A 350 17.64 -6.90 -15.60
CA ALA A 350 18.93 -7.38 -15.12
C ALA A 350 18.83 -8.84 -14.63
N PRO A 351 19.84 -9.70 -14.89
CA PRO A 351 19.80 -11.13 -14.53
C PRO A 351 19.91 -11.40 -13.02
N VAL A 352 20.27 -10.37 -12.24
CA VAL A 352 20.45 -10.43 -10.80
C VAL A 352 19.62 -9.34 -10.15
N LEU A 353 18.69 -9.75 -9.28
CA LEU A 353 17.95 -8.84 -8.43
C LEU A 353 18.86 -8.35 -7.30
N ALA A 354 19.21 -7.08 -7.33
CA ALA A 354 19.98 -6.44 -6.27
C ALA A 354 19.19 -6.50 -4.93
N PRO A 355 19.86 -6.67 -3.78
CA PRO A 355 19.17 -6.67 -2.49
C PRO A 355 18.46 -5.33 -2.30
N ALA A 356 17.20 -5.36 -1.85
CA ALA A 356 16.51 -4.16 -1.41
C ALA A 356 17.33 -3.54 -0.26
N LEU A 357 18.05 -2.45 -0.55
CA LEU A 357 18.78 -1.69 0.46
C LEU A 357 17.74 -1.10 1.42
N ALA A 358 17.71 -1.63 2.64
CA ALA A 358 16.97 -1.02 3.72
C ALA A 358 17.66 0.26 4.15
N THR A 359 17.13 1.41 3.76
CA THR A 359 17.30 2.61 4.58
C THR A 359 16.50 2.38 5.87
N GLY A 360 17.23 2.15 6.96
CA GLY A 360 16.75 1.48 8.15
C GLY A 360 15.54 2.11 8.83
N LEU A 361 14.59 1.25 9.23
CA LEU A 361 13.87 1.45 10.49
C LEU A 361 14.88 1.24 11.62
N THR A 362 15.60 2.29 12.01
CA THR A 362 16.17 2.30 13.35
C THR A 362 15.01 2.54 14.31
N THR A 363 14.57 1.47 14.97
CA THR A 363 13.83 1.55 16.23
C THR A 363 14.49 2.60 17.12
N GLY A 364 13.67 3.47 17.72
CA GLY A 364 14.12 4.61 18.51
C GLY A 364 15.13 4.27 19.63
N PRO A 365 15.75 5.31 20.20
CA PRO A 365 16.85 5.14 21.14
C PRO A 365 16.39 4.34 22.37
N THR A 366 17.08 3.23 22.61
CA THR A 366 17.05 2.52 23.89
C THR A 366 17.49 3.48 25.00
N THR A 367 16.54 3.85 25.87
CA THR A 367 16.75 4.13 27.30
C THR A 367 18.05 4.82 27.70
N GLY A 368 18.00 6.14 27.83
CA GLY A 368 18.68 6.89 28.90
C GLY A 368 17.66 7.91 29.44
N PRO A 369 17.60 8.22 30.76
CA PRO A 369 18.78 8.46 31.59
C PRO A 369 18.68 7.93 33.04
N SER A 370 19.83 7.65 33.66
CA SER A 370 19.97 7.74 35.12
C SER A 370 21.22 8.58 35.43
N ALA A 371 21.00 9.89 35.55
CA ALA A 371 21.98 10.78 36.15
C ALA A 371 22.00 10.55 37.68
N PRO A 372 23.14 10.30 38.32
CA PRO A 372 23.20 10.15 39.76
C PRO A 372 23.06 11.51 40.47
N HIS A 373 22.02 11.56 41.29
CA HIS A 373 21.88 12.26 42.57
C HIS A 373 23.05 13.19 42.98
N ALA A 374 22.83 14.50 42.88
CA ALA A 374 23.71 15.52 43.46
C ALA A 374 23.74 15.37 45.00
N THR A 375 24.87 14.93 45.53
CA THR A 375 25.09 14.86 46.98
C THR A 375 25.40 16.26 47.50
N ARG A 376 24.53 16.78 48.36
CA ARG A 376 24.79 17.91 49.26
C ARG A 376 26.03 17.60 50.09
N ARG A 377 27.09 18.39 49.99
CA ARG A 377 28.13 18.48 51.02
C ARG A 377 28.07 19.84 51.70
N SER A 378 27.53 19.84 52.92
CA SER A 378 27.89 20.80 53.95
C SER A 378 29.36 20.58 54.32
N ALA A 379 30.15 21.65 54.36
CA ALA A 379 31.37 21.69 55.17
C ALA A 379 31.47 23.08 55.81
N LEU A 380 31.30 23.06 57.13
CA LEU A 380 31.51 24.14 58.07
C LEU A 380 33.01 24.18 58.43
N THR A 381 33.56 25.39 58.49
CA THR A 381 34.61 25.92 59.40
C THR A 381 36.09 25.43 59.42
N ARG A 382 36.96 26.46 59.39
CA ARG A 382 38.28 26.74 60.05
C ARG A 382 39.37 27.04 59.01
N ARG A 383 40.12 28.15 59.05
CA ARG A 383 40.56 29.09 60.09
C ARG A 383 40.49 30.52 59.58
#